data_AF-A0A968MHY7-F1
#
_entry.id   AF-A0A968MHY7-F1
#
_cell.length_a   1.000
_cell.length_b   1.000
_cell.length_c   1.000
_cell.angle_alpha   90.00
_cell.angle_beta   90.00
_cell.angle_gamma   90.00
#
_symmetry.space_group_name_H-M   'P 1'
#
loop_
_entity.id
_entity.type
_entity.pdbx_description
1 polymer ?
#
loop_
_entity_poly.entity_id
_entity_poly.type
_entity_poly.pdbx_seq_one_letter_code
_entity_poly.pdbx_strand_id
1 'polypeptide(L)'
;ERDDVREGLSGLISVKIEDPQFSSQTKEKLVSPEAATAVATVMGDAFMAWLDENPGEARRIIEKSIQAARTRLAVQKVRETARKSAMEGFSLPGKLADCSDTNPERCELYIVEGDSAGGSAKQGRDRRFQAILPLRGKILNVEKSRLDKMLSNAEVKALITAIGAAIGEQFSLERLRYHRILLMTDADVDGSHIRTLLLTFFFRHMRPLIANGHLYIAQPPLYRIKHGKQQVYVYSDNERDTYLGRLPANTKVDIQRYKGLGEMNPDQLWETTMNPGNRVILQVTLEDAQRADETFTMLMGDHVAPRKKFIQVHASQVKNLDI
;
A
#
# COMPACT_ATOMS: atom_id res chain seq x y z
N GLU A 1 -25.47 4.16 -0.25
CA GLU A 1 -26.64 3.96 -1.13
C GLU A 1 -26.69 5.04 -2.21
N ARG A 2 -26.98 6.30 -1.90
CA ARG A 2 -27.00 7.38 -2.92
C ARG A 2 -25.64 7.70 -3.55
N ASP A 3 -24.55 7.44 -2.85
CA ASP A 3 -23.20 7.69 -3.35
C ASP A 3 -22.73 6.60 -4.32
N ASP A 4 -23.26 5.37 -4.17
CA ASP A 4 -22.91 4.22 -4.99
C ASP A 4 -23.30 4.42 -6.47
N VAL A 5 -24.41 5.14 -6.72
CA VAL A 5 -24.91 5.48 -8.06
C VAL A 5 -24.16 6.68 -8.67
N ARG A 6 -23.60 7.55 -7.83
CA ARG A 6 -22.87 8.76 -8.24
C ARG A 6 -21.38 8.47 -8.49
N GLU A 7 -20.89 7.29 -8.14
CA GLU A 7 -19.48 6.91 -8.29
C GLU A 7 -19.04 6.93 -9.76
N GLY A 8 -18.13 7.86 -10.08
CA GLY A 8 -17.63 8.09 -11.43
C GLY A 8 -18.66 8.67 -12.40
N LEU A 9 -19.71 9.31 -11.89
CA LEU A 9 -20.64 10.13 -12.66
C LEU A 9 -20.01 11.51 -12.89
N SER A 10 -20.05 11.98 -14.14
CA SER A 10 -19.72 13.37 -14.49
C SER A 10 -20.91 13.98 -15.18
N GLY A 11 -21.36 15.14 -14.69
CA GLY A 11 -22.53 15.81 -15.24
C GLY A 11 -22.54 17.28 -14.85
N LEU A 12 -23.22 18.08 -15.69
CA LEU A 12 -23.42 19.50 -15.48
C LEU A 12 -24.91 19.77 -15.36
N ILE A 13 -25.32 20.43 -14.29
CA ILE A 13 -26.71 20.83 -14.06
C ILE A 13 -26.77 22.35 -14.12
N SER A 14 -27.53 22.88 -15.09
CA SER A 14 -27.75 24.31 -15.26
C SER A 14 -29.24 24.60 -15.14
N VAL A 15 -29.61 25.38 -14.14
CA VAL A 15 -30.99 25.83 -13.88
C VAL A 15 -31.12 27.32 -14.13
N LYS A 16 -32.25 27.74 -14.71
CA LYS A 16 -32.61 29.15 -14.92
C LYS A 16 -33.87 29.42 -14.11
N ILE A 17 -33.80 30.40 -13.20
CA ILE A 17 -34.85 30.74 -12.24
C ILE A 17 -34.96 32.26 -12.24
N GLU A 18 -36.18 32.79 -12.23
CA GLU A 18 -36.41 34.24 -12.24
C GLU A 18 -35.99 34.91 -10.93
N ASP A 19 -36.36 34.33 -9.78
CA ASP A 19 -36.01 34.87 -8.46
C ASP A 19 -35.23 33.85 -7.59
N PRO A 20 -33.93 33.67 -7.86
CA PRO A 20 -33.13 32.65 -7.18
C PRO A 20 -32.76 33.06 -5.74
N GLN A 21 -32.97 32.14 -4.80
CA GLN A 21 -32.64 32.30 -3.39
C GLN A 21 -31.37 31.52 -3.05
N PHE A 22 -30.43 32.17 -2.37
CA PHE A 22 -29.15 31.58 -1.98
C PHE A 22 -28.95 31.63 -0.47
N SER A 23 -28.22 30.65 0.09
CA SER A 23 -27.96 30.60 1.53
C SER A 23 -26.94 31.62 2.02
N SER A 24 -26.17 32.21 1.12
CA SER A 24 -25.10 33.16 1.43
C SER A 24 -24.99 34.25 0.35
N GLN A 25 -24.35 35.36 0.72
CA GLN A 25 -24.02 36.44 -0.21
C GLN A 25 -23.10 35.99 -1.35
N THR A 26 -22.25 34.97 -1.12
CA THR A 26 -21.37 34.40 -2.15
C THR A 26 -22.12 33.58 -3.19
N LYS A 27 -23.44 33.35 -3.00
CA LYS A 27 -24.34 32.62 -3.92
C LYS A 27 -23.86 31.21 -4.29
N GLU A 28 -23.10 30.58 -3.40
CA GLU A 28 -22.52 29.24 -3.64
C GLU A 28 -23.56 28.12 -3.56
N LYS A 29 -24.62 28.29 -2.77
CA LYS A 29 -25.64 27.27 -2.56
C LYS A 29 -27.03 27.85 -2.80
N LEU A 30 -27.67 27.35 -3.85
CA LEU A 30 -29.07 27.63 -4.18
C LEU A 30 -29.98 26.90 -3.18
N VAL A 31 -30.95 27.63 -2.63
CA VAL A 31 -31.94 27.11 -1.66
C VAL A 31 -33.38 27.32 -2.12
N SER A 32 -33.60 27.79 -3.36
CA SER A 32 -34.93 27.89 -3.97
C SER A 32 -35.63 26.52 -3.98
N PRO A 33 -36.75 26.33 -3.25
CA PRO A 33 -37.43 25.04 -3.13
C PRO A 33 -37.90 24.47 -4.47
N GLU A 34 -38.40 25.34 -5.35
CA GLU A 34 -38.87 25.02 -6.70
C GLU A 34 -37.79 24.41 -7.61
N ALA A 35 -36.53 24.79 -7.42
CA ALA A 35 -35.42 24.32 -8.22
C ALA A 35 -35.20 22.81 -8.05
N ALA A 36 -35.23 22.34 -6.80
CA ALA A 36 -35.00 20.94 -6.48
C ALA A 36 -36.12 20.05 -7.03
N THR A 37 -37.37 20.47 -6.86
CA THR A 37 -38.53 19.72 -7.37
C THR A 37 -38.53 19.69 -8.90
N ALA A 38 -38.32 20.83 -9.56
CA ALA A 38 -38.32 20.89 -11.03
C ALA A 38 -37.20 20.04 -11.64
N VAL A 39 -35.98 20.13 -11.10
CA VAL A 39 -34.85 19.31 -11.58
C VAL A 39 -35.11 17.82 -11.34
N ALA A 40 -35.63 17.45 -10.17
CA ALA A 40 -35.91 16.05 -9.86
C ALA A 40 -36.97 15.43 -10.79
N THR A 41 -38.03 16.18 -11.10
CA THR A 41 -39.07 15.72 -12.04
C THR A 41 -38.51 15.56 -13.45
N VAL A 42 -37.89 16.61 -14.00
CA VAL A 42 -37.38 16.59 -15.37
C VAL A 42 -36.29 15.53 -15.54
N MET A 43 -35.35 15.45 -14.59
CA MET A 43 -34.31 14.44 -14.62
C MET A 43 -34.89 13.04 -14.45
N GLY A 44 -35.81 12.83 -13.52
CA GLY A 44 -36.43 11.53 -13.27
C GLY A 44 -37.12 10.99 -14.53
N ASP A 45 -37.97 11.80 -15.16
CA ASP A 45 -38.72 11.42 -16.35
C ASP A 45 -37.79 11.13 -17.54
N ALA A 46 -36.86 12.06 -17.82
CA ALA A 46 -35.93 11.92 -18.94
C ALA A 46 -34.94 10.76 -18.75
N PHE A 47 -34.45 10.58 -17.52
CA PHE A 47 -33.50 9.51 -17.21
C PHE A 47 -34.16 8.14 -17.26
N MET A 48 -35.39 8.01 -16.77
CA MET A 48 -36.16 6.76 -16.88
C MET A 48 -36.44 6.40 -18.34
N ALA A 49 -36.93 7.36 -19.13
CA ALA A 49 -37.14 7.14 -20.57
C ALA A 49 -35.83 6.72 -21.27
N TRP A 50 -34.72 7.39 -20.96
CA TRP A 50 -33.43 7.05 -21.54
C TRP A 50 -32.95 5.65 -21.16
N LEU A 51 -33.15 5.22 -19.90
CA LEU A 51 -32.80 3.87 -19.45
C LEU A 51 -33.60 2.79 -20.19
N ASP A 52 -34.90 3.03 -20.40
CA ASP A 52 -35.79 2.11 -21.13
C ASP A 52 -35.42 2.01 -22.62
N GLU A 53 -35.05 3.14 -23.24
CA GLU A 53 -34.59 3.19 -24.63
C GLU A 53 -33.18 2.56 -24.81
N ASN A 54 -32.35 2.57 -23.76
CA ASN A 54 -30.95 2.14 -23.81
C ASN A 54 -30.66 0.96 -22.84
N PRO A 55 -31.31 -0.20 -23.00
CA PRO A 55 -31.26 -1.29 -22.01
C PRO A 55 -29.86 -1.88 -21.81
N GLY A 56 -29.00 -1.85 -22.85
CA GLY A 56 -27.62 -2.31 -22.77
C GLY A 56 -26.74 -1.44 -21.87
N GLU A 57 -26.82 -0.11 -22.04
CA GLU A 57 -26.07 0.83 -21.21
C GLU A 57 -26.69 0.94 -19.81
N ALA A 58 -28.02 0.92 -19.70
CA ALA A 58 -28.73 0.86 -18.42
C ALA A 58 -28.25 -0.31 -17.55
N ARG A 59 -28.14 -1.51 -18.14
CA ARG A 59 -27.59 -2.69 -17.43
C ARG A 59 -26.18 -2.43 -16.91
N ARG A 60 -25.29 -1.84 -17.72
CA ARG A 60 -23.91 -1.53 -17.31
C ARG A 60 -23.86 -0.52 -16.16
N ILE A 61 -24.68 0.53 -16.21
CA ILE A 61 -24.77 1.54 -15.14
C ILE A 61 -25.25 0.88 -13.83
N ILE A 62 -26.26 0.02 -13.90
CA ILE A 62 -26.78 -0.72 -12.75
C ILE A 62 -25.72 -1.68 -12.20
N GLU A 63 -25.05 -2.45 -13.05
CA GLU A 63 -23.97 -3.37 -12.63
C GLU A 63 -22.83 -2.62 -11.93
N LYS A 64 -22.43 -1.45 -12.45
CA LYS A 64 -21.43 -0.59 -11.81
C LYS A 64 -21.90 -0.12 -10.44
N SER A 65 -23.14 0.34 -10.33
CA SER A 65 -23.74 0.80 -9.06
C SER A 65 -23.85 -0.33 -8.03
N ILE A 66 -24.19 -1.54 -8.47
CA ILE A 66 -24.21 -2.75 -7.62
C ILE A 66 -22.79 -3.09 -7.16
N GLN A 67 -21.79 -2.99 -8.04
CA GLN A 67 -20.39 -3.25 -7.68
C GLN A 67 -19.86 -2.23 -6.66
N ALA A 68 -20.21 -0.95 -6.81
CA ALA A 68 -19.94 0.12 -5.84
C ALA A 68 -20.59 -0.18 -4.49
N ALA A 69 -21.89 -0.56 -4.49
CA ALA A 69 -22.59 -0.92 -3.26
C ALA A 69 -21.98 -2.15 -2.56
N ARG A 70 -21.62 -3.20 -3.31
CA ARG A 70 -20.92 -4.39 -2.77
C ARG A 70 -19.57 -4.03 -2.17
N THR A 71 -18.82 -3.17 -2.85
CA THR A 71 -17.53 -2.63 -2.42
C THR A 71 -17.68 -1.90 -1.08
N ARG A 72 -18.61 -0.95 -0.99
CA ARG A 72 -18.91 -0.23 0.27
C ARG A 72 -19.35 -1.16 1.39
N LEU A 73 -20.26 -2.10 1.11
CA LEU A 73 -20.75 -3.06 2.10
C LEU A 73 -19.64 -4.01 2.59
N ALA A 74 -18.74 -4.44 1.71
CA ALA A 74 -17.59 -5.27 2.09
C ALA A 74 -16.62 -4.50 2.99
N VAL A 75 -16.33 -3.23 2.67
CA VAL A 75 -15.52 -2.34 3.53
C VAL A 75 -16.22 -2.11 4.87
N GLN A 76 -17.52 -1.84 4.88
CA GLN A 76 -18.32 -1.71 6.10
C GLN A 76 -18.28 -2.99 6.94
N LYS A 77 -18.40 -4.17 6.32
CA LYS A 77 -18.33 -5.45 7.02
C LYS A 77 -16.95 -5.71 7.62
N VAL A 78 -15.87 -5.37 6.93
CA VAL A 78 -14.51 -5.42 7.48
C VAL A 78 -14.40 -4.49 8.69
N ARG A 79 -14.98 -3.29 8.61
CA ARG A 79 -15.04 -2.34 9.73
C ARG A 79 -15.93 -2.79 10.88
N GLU A 80 -17.09 -3.38 10.63
CA GLU A 80 -18.00 -3.92 11.66
C GLU A 80 -17.37 -5.11 12.36
N THR A 81 -16.67 -5.96 11.62
CA THR A 81 -15.87 -7.05 12.19
C THR A 81 -14.76 -6.45 13.08
N ALA A 82 -14.05 -5.42 12.59
CA ALA A 82 -13.05 -4.72 13.40
C ALA A 82 -13.65 -3.97 14.62
N ARG A 83 -14.88 -3.44 14.52
CA ARG A 83 -15.60 -2.74 15.61
C ARG A 83 -16.17 -3.70 16.65
N LYS A 84 -16.73 -4.84 16.24
CA LYS A 84 -17.19 -5.89 17.17
C LYS A 84 -16.02 -6.45 17.96
N SER A 85 -14.88 -6.66 17.30
CA SER A 85 -13.63 -6.96 17.99
C SER A 85 -13.20 -5.83 18.94
N ALA A 86 -13.40 -4.55 18.61
CA ALA A 86 -13.04 -3.45 19.51
C ALA A 86 -13.84 -3.39 20.83
N MET A 87 -15.09 -3.90 20.89
CA MET A 87 -15.82 -4.05 22.16
C MET A 87 -15.30 -5.22 23.02
N GLU A 88 -14.60 -6.20 22.42
CA GLU A 88 -13.92 -7.31 23.11
C GLU A 88 -12.39 -7.10 23.22
N GLY A 89 -11.90 -5.91 22.83
CA GLY A 89 -10.47 -5.61 22.65
C GLY A 89 -10.04 -5.80 21.20
N PHE A 90 -9.55 -4.72 20.56
CA PHE A 90 -9.04 -4.70 19.17
C PHE A 90 -8.37 -6.03 18.80
N SER A 91 -9.05 -6.88 18.01
CA SER A 91 -8.45 -8.12 17.52
C SER A 91 -7.49 -7.77 16.41
N LEU A 92 -6.26 -7.49 16.81
CA LEU A 92 -5.13 -7.41 15.90
C LEU A 92 -4.99 -8.73 15.14
N PRO A 93 -4.45 -8.72 13.92
CA PRO A 93 -4.19 -9.96 13.20
C PRO A 93 -3.38 -10.90 14.10
N GLY A 94 -3.79 -12.17 14.24
CA GLY A 94 -3.11 -13.10 15.15
C GLY A 94 -1.62 -13.31 14.84
N LYS A 95 -1.19 -12.96 13.63
CA LYS A 95 0.21 -12.99 13.20
C LYS A 95 0.99 -11.69 13.46
N LEU A 96 0.32 -10.59 13.80
CA LEU A 96 0.97 -9.33 14.15
C LEU A 96 1.61 -9.47 15.53
N ALA A 97 2.93 -9.29 15.59
CA ALA A 97 3.60 -9.02 16.85
C ALA A 97 3.57 -7.50 17.05
N ASP A 98 2.72 -6.99 17.94
CA ASP A 98 2.59 -5.54 18.14
C ASP A 98 3.70 -4.95 19.01
N CYS A 99 3.82 -3.62 19.03
CA CYS A 99 4.66 -2.86 19.96
C CYS A 99 3.87 -2.38 21.19
N SER A 100 4.56 -2.00 22.27
CA SER A 100 3.91 -1.55 23.50
C SER A 100 3.61 -0.05 23.56
N ASP A 101 4.33 0.77 22.79
CA ASP A 101 4.08 2.21 22.70
C ASP A 101 2.79 2.47 21.90
N THR A 102 2.04 3.48 22.33
CA THR A 102 0.75 3.86 21.75
C THR A 102 0.83 5.15 20.95
N ASN A 103 1.97 5.86 20.98
CA ASN A 103 2.17 7.06 20.17
C ASN A 103 2.51 6.67 18.71
N PRO A 104 1.61 6.91 17.73
CA PRO A 104 1.84 6.54 16.34
C PRO A 104 3.10 7.13 15.72
N GLU A 105 3.54 8.33 16.15
CA GLU A 105 4.74 9.00 15.64
C GLU A 105 6.03 8.22 15.92
N ARG A 106 6.06 7.50 17.05
CA ARG A 106 7.21 6.68 17.47
C ARG A 106 7.10 5.26 16.95
N CYS A 107 5.89 4.79 16.72
CA CYS A 107 5.63 3.41 16.37
C CYS A 107 5.94 3.12 14.90
N GLU A 108 6.60 1.98 14.68
CA GLU A 108 7.04 1.48 13.40
C GLU A 108 6.39 0.13 13.12
N LEU A 109 5.94 -0.10 11.89
CA LEU A 109 5.44 -1.39 11.42
C LEU A 109 6.37 -1.94 10.35
N TYR A 110 7.00 -3.08 10.63
CA TYR A 110 7.76 -3.84 9.64
C TYR A 110 6.86 -4.89 9.00
N ILE A 111 6.66 -4.77 7.69
CA ILE A 111 6.00 -5.77 6.86
C ILE A 111 7.09 -6.68 6.30
N VAL A 112 7.13 -7.93 6.76
CA VAL A 112 8.26 -8.84 6.52
C VAL A 112 7.85 -9.99 5.61
N GLU A 113 8.72 -10.34 4.68
CA GLU A 113 8.54 -11.50 3.81
C GLU A 113 8.80 -12.82 4.56
N GLY A 114 7.75 -13.63 4.73
CA GLY A 114 7.84 -14.97 5.30
C GLY A 114 7.89 -15.02 6.84
N ASP A 115 7.52 -16.18 7.38
CA ASP A 115 7.54 -16.44 8.82
C ASP A 115 8.97 -16.55 9.38
N SER A 116 9.93 -16.99 8.55
CA SER A 116 11.33 -17.15 8.96
C SER A 116 11.97 -15.80 9.30
N ALA A 117 12.00 -14.87 8.34
CA ALA A 117 12.48 -13.52 8.58
C ALA A 117 11.59 -12.79 9.60
N GLY A 118 10.28 -13.05 9.60
CA GLY A 118 9.36 -12.54 10.64
C GLY A 118 9.74 -13.00 12.05
N GLY A 119 10.22 -14.23 12.22
CA GLY A 119 10.73 -14.78 13.48
C GLY A 119 11.98 -14.06 13.96
N SER A 120 12.98 -13.92 13.08
CA SER A 120 14.22 -13.18 13.39
C SER A 120 13.93 -11.70 13.72
N ALA A 121 13.07 -11.05 12.94
CA ALA A 121 12.66 -9.67 13.16
C ALA A 121 11.92 -9.51 14.50
N LYS A 122 11.02 -10.45 14.84
CA LYS A 122 10.30 -10.43 16.13
C LYS A 122 11.25 -10.56 17.32
N GLN A 123 12.33 -11.33 17.20
CA GLN A 123 13.33 -11.53 18.24
C GLN A 123 14.29 -10.34 18.37
N GLY A 124 14.72 -9.75 17.25
CA GLY A 124 15.73 -8.69 17.23
C GLY A 124 15.19 -7.27 17.42
N ARG A 125 13.88 -7.05 17.25
CA ARG A 125 13.26 -5.72 17.35
C ARG A 125 13.35 -5.10 18.75
N ASP A 126 13.24 -3.78 18.79
CA ASP A 126 12.79 -3.11 20.00
C ASP A 126 11.26 -3.19 20.12
N ARG A 127 10.78 -4.10 20.98
CA ARG A 127 9.34 -4.33 21.24
C ARG A 127 8.62 -3.08 21.76
N ARG A 128 9.33 -2.06 22.23
CA ARG A 128 8.72 -0.82 22.69
C ARG A 128 8.01 -0.13 21.55
N PHE A 129 8.66 0.03 20.40
CA PHE A 129 8.14 0.86 19.30
C PHE A 129 8.07 0.16 17.94
N GLN A 130 8.57 -1.06 17.79
CA GLN A 130 8.56 -1.77 16.51
C GLN A 130 7.58 -2.95 16.53
N ALA A 131 6.59 -2.93 15.64
CA ALA A 131 5.66 -4.00 15.34
C ALA A 131 6.11 -4.80 14.11
N ILE A 132 5.86 -6.11 14.09
CA ILE A 132 6.24 -7.02 13.00
C ILE A 132 5.01 -7.71 12.45
N LEU A 133 4.77 -7.57 11.16
CA LEU A 133 3.72 -8.27 10.42
C LEU A 133 4.34 -9.17 9.34
N PRO A 134 4.49 -10.48 9.59
CA PRO A 134 4.94 -11.41 8.57
C PRO A 134 3.85 -11.64 7.52
N LEU A 135 4.25 -11.66 6.25
CA LEU A 135 3.40 -12.04 5.13
C LEU A 135 3.77 -13.42 4.61
N ARG A 136 2.75 -14.23 4.29
CA ARG A 136 2.96 -15.58 3.76
C ARG A 136 2.70 -15.62 2.27
N GLY A 137 3.72 -16.02 1.52
CA GLY A 137 3.65 -16.13 0.07
C GLY A 137 3.48 -14.76 -0.62
N LYS A 138 3.17 -14.81 -1.92
CA LYS A 138 2.94 -13.61 -2.72
C LYS A 138 1.58 -13.00 -2.37
N ILE A 139 1.57 -11.70 -2.07
CA ILE A 139 0.33 -10.97 -1.82
C ILE A 139 -0.52 -10.92 -3.11
N LEU A 140 -1.84 -10.85 -2.95
CA LEU A 140 -2.75 -10.72 -4.08
C LEU A 140 -2.44 -9.44 -4.88
N ASN A 141 -2.32 -9.55 -6.20
CA ASN A 141 -2.27 -8.39 -7.06
C ASN A 141 -3.63 -7.67 -7.05
N VAL A 142 -3.69 -6.53 -6.36
CA VAL A 142 -4.91 -5.75 -6.18
C VAL A 142 -5.31 -4.95 -7.42
N GLU A 143 -4.40 -4.72 -8.37
CA GLU A 143 -4.71 -4.04 -9.63
C GLU A 143 -5.70 -4.84 -10.47
N LYS A 144 -5.54 -6.17 -10.50
CA LYS A 144 -6.38 -7.10 -11.28
C LYS A 144 -7.58 -7.62 -10.50
N SER A 145 -7.61 -7.38 -9.19
CA SER A 145 -8.55 -8.04 -8.29
C SER A 145 -9.66 -7.08 -7.92
N ARG A 146 -10.90 -7.55 -8.04
CA ARG A 146 -12.06 -6.82 -7.50
C ARG A 146 -11.93 -6.64 -5.99
N LEU A 147 -12.53 -5.57 -5.47
CA LEU A 147 -12.39 -5.21 -4.06
C LEU A 147 -12.89 -6.30 -3.10
N ASP A 148 -13.96 -7.01 -3.44
CA ASP A 148 -14.50 -8.13 -2.65
C ASP A 148 -13.50 -9.29 -2.52
N LYS A 149 -12.83 -9.65 -3.64
CA LYS A 149 -11.76 -10.65 -3.63
C LYS A 149 -10.56 -10.17 -2.82
N MET A 150 -10.19 -8.90 -2.95
CA MET A 150 -9.12 -8.32 -2.14
C MET A 150 -9.45 -8.37 -0.64
N LEU A 151 -10.65 -7.92 -0.26
CA LEU A 151 -11.09 -7.87 1.13
C LEU A 151 -11.37 -9.24 1.73
N SER A 152 -11.45 -10.31 0.93
CA SER A 152 -11.54 -11.68 1.42
C SER A 152 -10.17 -12.32 1.67
N ASN A 153 -9.10 -11.80 1.06
CA ASN A 153 -7.73 -12.27 1.22
C ASN A 153 -7.19 -12.02 2.65
N ALA A 154 -6.64 -13.05 3.27
CA ALA A 154 -6.17 -12.99 4.66
C ALA A 154 -4.98 -12.03 4.86
N GLU A 155 -4.05 -11.98 3.91
CA GLU A 155 -2.86 -11.12 3.97
C GLU A 155 -3.26 -9.64 3.85
N VAL A 156 -4.15 -9.32 2.91
CA VAL A 156 -4.65 -7.96 2.73
C VAL A 156 -5.49 -7.52 3.93
N LYS A 157 -6.38 -8.38 4.45
CA LYS A 157 -7.12 -8.09 5.70
C LYS A 157 -6.15 -7.79 6.85
N ALA A 158 -5.11 -8.61 7.01
CA ALA A 158 -4.14 -8.42 8.09
C ALA A 158 -3.40 -7.08 7.96
N LEU A 159 -3.01 -6.67 6.75
CA LEU A 159 -2.42 -5.36 6.49
C LEU A 159 -3.37 -4.21 6.87
N ILE A 160 -4.61 -4.25 6.38
CA ILE A 160 -5.61 -3.20 6.66
C ILE A 160 -5.87 -3.09 8.16
N THR A 161 -6.05 -4.22 8.85
CA THR A 161 -6.32 -4.26 10.28
C THR A 161 -5.12 -3.80 11.10
N ALA A 162 -3.89 -4.20 10.73
CA ALA A 162 -2.69 -3.77 11.44
C ALA A 162 -2.51 -2.25 11.35
N ILE A 163 -2.63 -1.68 10.15
CA ILE A 163 -2.44 -0.24 9.89
C ILE A 163 -3.50 0.62 10.59
N GLY A 164 -4.76 0.15 10.64
CA GLY A 164 -5.85 0.79 11.39
C GLY A 164 -6.50 1.99 10.69
N ALA A 165 -5.97 2.44 9.55
CA ALA A 165 -6.43 3.64 8.84
C ALA A 165 -7.59 3.42 7.84
N ALA A 166 -8.12 2.20 7.71
CA ALA A 166 -9.04 1.80 6.64
C ALA A 166 -8.44 1.97 5.22
N ILE A 167 -9.26 1.93 4.16
CA ILE A 167 -8.82 1.99 2.76
C ILE A 167 -9.74 2.86 1.90
N GLY A 168 -9.23 3.30 0.74
CA GLY A 168 -10.01 4.01 -0.28
C GLY A 168 -10.61 5.31 0.27
N GLU A 169 -11.87 5.58 -0.04
CA GLU A 169 -12.57 6.79 0.42
C GLU A 169 -12.74 6.88 1.95
N GLN A 170 -12.65 5.75 2.66
CA GLN A 170 -12.75 5.72 4.13
C GLN A 170 -11.40 5.85 4.81
N PHE A 171 -10.31 5.97 4.05
CA PHE A 171 -8.96 6.12 4.59
C PHE A 171 -8.87 7.37 5.46
N SER A 172 -8.29 7.23 6.65
CA SER A 172 -8.08 8.33 7.59
C SER A 172 -6.67 8.28 8.16
N LEU A 173 -5.89 9.30 7.84
CA LEU A 173 -4.50 9.44 8.31
C LEU A 173 -4.44 9.50 9.84
N GLU A 174 -5.40 10.16 10.47
CA GLU A 174 -5.51 10.32 11.94
C GLU A 174 -5.65 8.98 12.69
N ARG A 175 -6.11 7.93 12.00
CA ARG A 175 -6.27 6.59 12.56
C ARG A 175 -5.06 5.69 12.36
N LEU A 176 -3.98 6.20 11.76
CA LEU A 176 -2.75 5.44 11.60
C LEU A 176 -2.20 5.04 12.97
N ARG A 177 -1.88 3.76 13.11
CA ARG A 177 -1.25 3.22 14.31
C ARG A 177 0.27 3.34 14.29
N TYR A 178 0.85 3.49 13.10
CA TYR A 178 2.29 3.56 12.88
C TYR A 178 2.58 4.63 11.82
N HIS A 179 3.34 5.66 12.17
CA HIS A 179 3.75 6.70 11.23
C HIS A 179 4.95 6.29 10.36
N ARG A 180 5.57 5.14 10.67
CA ARG A 180 6.61 4.55 9.83
C ARG A 180 6.23 3.12 9.50
N ILE A 181 5.90 2.88 8.24
CA ILE A 181 5.62 1.55 7.71
C ILE A 181 6.80 1.16 6.81
N LEU A 182 7.52 0.12 7.19
CA LEU A 182 8.73 -0.33 6.51
C LEU A 182 8.44 -1.64 5.77
N LEU A 183 8.69 -1.66 4.47
CA LEU A 183 8.70 -2.86 3.66
C LEU A 183 10.06 -3.53 3.78
N MET A 184 10.11 -4.70 4.40
CA MET A 184 11.33 -5.47 4.63
C MET A 184 11.22 -6.81 3.90
N THR A 185 11.60 -6.78 2.62
CA THR A 185 11.57 -7.92 1.68
C THR A 185 12.99 -8.36 1.35
N ASP A 186 13.16 -9.58 0.88
CA ASP A 186 14.46 -10.11 0.49
C ASP A 186 15.06 -9.36 -0.73
N ALA A 187 16.38 -9.49 -0.89
CA ALA A 187 17.15 -8.85 -1.96
C ALA A 187 17.24 -9.74 -3.21
N ASP A 188 16.18 -10.49 -3.49
CA ASP A 188 16.06 -11.41 -4.61
C ASP A 188 14.87 -11.04 -5.53
N VAL A 189 14.61 -11.90 -6.53
CA VAL A 189 13.51 -11.71 -7.48
C VAL A 189 12.12 -11.79 -6.84
N ASP A 190 11.96 -12.63 -5.81
CA ASP A 190 10.68 -12.83 -5.15
C ASP A 190 10.35 -11.68 -4.20
N GLY A 191 11.34 -11.19 -3.44
CA GLY A 191 11.22 -10.00 -2.62
C GLY A 191 10.95 -8.74 -3.44
N SER A 192 11.59 -8.61 -4.61
CA SER A 192 11.27 -7.53 -5.57
C SER A 192 9.82 -7.60 -6.07
N HIS A 193 9.30 -8.81 -6.29
CA HIS A 193 7.91 -9.02 -6.70
C HIS A 193 6.93 -8.68 -5.56
N ILE A 194 7.17 -9.16 -4.34
CA ILE A 194 6.34 -8.83 -3.17
C ILE A 194 6.33 -7.32 -2.91
N ARG A 195 7.50 -6.67 -3.00
CA ARG A 195 7.63 -5.22 -2.86
C ARG A 195 6.79 -4.48 -3.89
N THR A 196 6.83 -4.90 -5.15
CA THR A 196 6.02 -4.31 -6.23
C THR A 196 4.52 -4.44 -5.93
N LEU A 197 4.08 -5.61 -5.46
CA LEU A 197 2.69 -5.84 -5.11
C LEU A 197 2.24 -5.00 -3.90
N LEU A 198 3.10 -4.86 -2.89
CA LEU A 198 2.83 -4.00 -1.72
C LEU A 198 2.75 -2.53 -2.12
N LEU A 199 3.71 -2.03 -2.92
CA LEU A 199 3.68 -0.67 -3.45
C LEU A 199 2.40 -0.40 -4.23
N THR A 200 1.96 -1.37 -5.05
CA THR A 200 0.67 -1.29 -5.76
C THR A 200 -0.49 -1.17 -4.78
N PHE A 201 -0.53 -2.00 -3.73
CA PHE A 201 -1.57 -1.92 -2.69
C PHE A 201 -1.62 -0.56 -2.00
N PHE A 202 -0.48 -0.05 -1.52
CA PHE A 202 -0.42 1.26 -0.86
C PHE A 202 -0.81 2.38 -1.82
N PHE A 203 -0.34 2.34 -3.06
CA PHE A 203 -0.68 3.35 -4.06
C PHE A 203 -2.18 3.37 -4.39
N ARG A 204 -2.82 2.21 -4.56
CA ARG A 204 -4.24 2.10 -4.93
C ARG A 204 -5.20 2.38 -3.79
N HIS A 205 -4.85 1.98 -2.56
CA HIS A 205 -5.81 1.96 -1.46
C HIS A 205 -5.44 2.84 -0.27
N MET A 206 -4.19 3.32 -0.20
CA MET A 206 -3.67 4.14 0.90
C MET A 206 -2.78 5.27 0.38
N ARG A 207 -3.07 5.85 -0.80
CA ARG A 207 -2.26 6.90 -1.42
C ARG A 207 -1.88 8.05 -0.48
N PRO A 208 -2.79 8.57 0.39
CA PRO A 208 -2.43 9.65 1.30
C PRO A 208 -1.33 9.26 2.30
N LEU A 209 -1.18 7.97 2.62
CA LEU A 209 -0.09 7.46 3.47
C LEU A 209 1.28 7.71 2.84
N ILE A 210 1.39 7.45 1.52
CA ILE A 210 2.62 7.70 0.75
C ILE A 210 2.87 9.21 0.65
N ALA A 211 1.83 9.98 0.32
CA ALA A 211 1.94 11.43 0.15
C ALA A 211 2.41 12.15 1.43
N ASN A 212 2.05 11.63 2.61
CA ASN A 212 2.49 12.16 3.91
C ASN A 212 3.80 11.51 4.41
N GLY A 213 4.48 10.71 3.58
CA GLY A 213 5.81 10.22 3.88
C GLY A 213 5.88 9.11 4.94
N HIS A 214 4.83 8.30 5.08
CA HIS A 214 4.78 7.23 6.08
C HIS A 214 5.24 5.85 5.58
N LEU A 215 5.55 5.71 4.28
CA LEU A 215 5.99 4.45 3.68
C LEU A 215 7.48 4.45 3.38
N TYR A 216 8.16 3.38 3.78
CA TYR A 216 9.62 3.22 3.67
C TYR A 216 9.96 1.82 3.17
N ILE A 217 11.14 1.66 2.59
CA ILE A 217 11.71 0.38 2.18
C ILE A 217 13.01 0.19 2.97
N ALA A 218 13.11 -0.91 3.71
CA ALA A 218 14.33 -1.26 4.42
C ALA A 218 15.42 -1.68 3.42
N GLN A 219 16.68 -1.33 3.69
CA GLN A 219 17.82 -1.73 2.89
C GLN A 219 18.77 -2.59 3.73
N PRO A 220 18.59 -3.93 3.74
CA PRO A 220 19.55 -4.82 4.39
C PRO A 220 20.90 -4.82 3.63
N PRO A 221 22.01 -5.16 4.31
CA PRO A 221 23.33 -5.20 3.69
C PRO A 221 23.45 -6.37 2.72
N LEU A 222 24.25 -6.15 1.66
CA LEU A 222 24.49 -7.17 0.64
C LEU A 222 25.62 -8.13 1.05
N TYR A 223 26.61 -7.63 1.79
CA TYR A 223 27.72 -8.45 2.29
C TYR A 223 28.05 -8.15 3.75
N ARG A 224 28.54 -9.18 4.43
CA ARG A 224 29.33 -9.09 5.66
C ARG A 224 30.78 -9.44 5.34
N ILE A 225 31.69 -8.55 5.68
CA ILE A 225 33.13 -8.72 5.54
C ILE A 225 33.72 -8.81 6.94
N LYS A 226 34.38 -9.92 7.25
CA LYS A 226 35.04 -10.16 8.54
C LYS A 226 36.52 -10.38 8.35
N HIS A 227 37.35 -9.65 9.09
CA HIS A 227 38.80 -9.87 9.15
C HIS A 227 39.32 -9.66 10.58
N GLY A 228 40.06 -10.65 11.09
CA GLY A 228 40.47 -10.66 12.49
C GLY A 228 39.27 -10.56 13.44
N LYS A 229 39.21 -9.48 14.24
CA LYS A 229 38.11 -9.17 15.16
C LYS A 229 37.10 -8.15 14.60
N GLN A 230 37.39 -7.56 13.44
CA GLN A 230 36.53 -6.55 12.82
C GLN A 230 35.50 -7.20 11.90
N GLN A 231 34.30 -6.64 11.90
CA GLN A 231 33.20 -7.03 11.05
C GLN A 231 32.55 -5.77 10.48
N VAL A 232 32.36 -5.74 9.17
CA VAL A 232 31.78 -4.60 8.45
C VAL A 232 30.69 -5.12 7.51
N TYR A 233 29.60 -4.37 7.45
CA TYR A 233 28.52 -4.63 6.51
C TYR A 233 28.58 -3.59 5.39
N VAL A 234 28.39 -4.05 4.15
CA VAL A 234 28.40 -3.20 2.96
C VAL A 234 27.17 -3.48 2.10
N TYR A 235 26.71 -2.46 1.40
CA TYR A 235 25.40 -2.45 0.72
C TYR A 235 25.53 -2.54 -0.81
N SER A 236 26.74 -2.49 -1.35
CA SER A 236 26.99 -2.61 -2.78
C SER A 236 28.29 -3.36 -3.09
N ASP A 237 28.39 -3.90 -4.32
CA ASP A 237 29.63 -4.47 -4.84
C ASP A 237 30.78 -3.46 -4.80
N ASN A 238 30.51 -2.20 -5.15
CA ASN A 238 31.52 -1.14 -5.14
C ASN A 238 32.04 -0.85 -3.73
N GLU A 239 31.17 -0.84 -2.72
CA GLU A 239 31.58 -0.70 -1.32
C GLU A 239 32.42 -1.89 -0.85
N ARG A 240 32.04 -3.12 -1.25
CA ARG A 240 32.84 -4.32 -0.97
C ARG A 240 34.24 -4.17 -1.56
N ASP A 241 34.35 -3.86 -2.84
CA ASP A 241 35.64 -3.78 -3.53
C ASP A 241 36.50 -2.64 -2.99
N THR A 242 35.88 -1.50 -2.69
CA THR A 242 36.55 -0.36 -2.02
C THR A 242 37.06 -0.75 -0.64
N TYR A 243 36.26 -1.49 0.15
CA TYR A 243 36.67 -1.94 1.48
C TYR A 243 37.83 -2.93 1.41
N LEU A 244 37.74 -3.92 0.51
CA LEU A 244 38.79 -4.92 0.30
C LEU A 244 40.09 -4.28 -0.20
N GLY A 245 40.01 -3.28 -1.08
CA GLY A 245 41.18 -2.54 -1.58
C GLY A 245 41.93 -1.72 -0.52
N ARG A 246 41.28 -1.40 0.61
CA ARG A 246 41.92 -0.73 1.76
C ARG A 246 42.66 -1.70 2.69
N LEU A 247 42.37 -3.00 2.59
CA LEU A 247 43.01 -4.01 3.42
C LEU A 247 44.40 -4.36 2.88
N PRO A 248 45.39 -4.65 3.75
CA PRO A 248 46.68 -5.19 3.33
C PRO A 248 46.52 -6.46 2.49
N ALA A 249 47.33 -6.62 1.45
CA ALA A 249 47.20 -7.67 0.42
C ALA A 249 47.13 -9.13 0.93
N ASN A 250 47.62 -9.41 2.14
CA ASN A 250 47.61 -10.74 2.77
C ASN A 250 46.62 -10.86 3.94
N THR A 251 45.67 -9.93 4.06
CA THR A 251 44.64 -10.02 5.10
C THR A 251 43.71 -11.18 4.79
N LYS A 252 43.58 -12.13 5.72
CA LYS A 252 42.57 -13.19 5.60
C LYS A 252 41.19 -12.59 5.87
N VAL A 253 40.33 -12.63 4.87
CA VAL A 253 38.97 -12.09 4.91
C VAL A 253 37.96 -13.21 4.73
N ASP A 254 36.91 -13.20 5.54
CA ASP A 254 35.70 -13.99 5.37
C ASP A 254 34.60 -13.08 4.81
N ILE A 255 34.08 -13.41 3.63
CA ILE A 255 33.03 -12.63 2.96
C ILE A 255 31.78 -13.50 2.87
N GLN A 256 30.72 -13.08 3.54
CA GLN A 256 29.40 -13.67 3.42
C GLN A 256 28.51 -12.73 2.60
N ARG A 257 27.89 -13.25 1.53
CA ARG A 257 26.85 -12.55 0.78
C ARG A 257 25.49 -12.99 1.32
N TYR A 258 24.62 -12.04 1.66
CA TYR A 258 23.24 -12.34 2.05
C TYR A 258 22.35 -12.40 0.80
N LYS A 259 21.52 -13.43 0.68
CA LYS A 259 20.48 -13.49 -0.38
C LYS A 259 19.10 -13.18 0.20
N GLY A 260 18.80 -13.72 1.38
CA GLY A 260 17.56 -13.46 2.11
C GLY A 260 17.77 -12.97 3.54
N LEU A 261 16.77 -12.29 4.08
CA LEU A 261 16.72 -11.80 5.46
C LEU A 261 16.77 -12.95 6.48
N GLY A 262 16.28 -14.14 6.09
CA GLY A 262 16.30 -15.35 6.92
C GLY A 262 17.71 -15.90 7.19
N GLU A 263 18.73 -15.46 6.45
CA GLU A 263 20.13 -15.84 6.70
C GLU A 263 20.79 -15.02 7.83
N MET A 264 20.16 -13.92 8.23
CA MET A 264 20.63 -13.05 9.30
C MET A 264 20.07 -13.53 10.64
N ASN A 265 20.94 -13.62 11.64
CA ASN A 265 20.47 -13.84 13.01
C ASN A 265 19.79 -12.55 13.55
N PRO A 266 19.02 -12.63 14.64
CA PRO A 266 18.28 -11.48 15.18
C PRO A 266 19.16 -10.25 15.47
N ASP A 267 20.35 -10.45 16.03
CA ASP A 267 21.28 -9.36 16.37
C ASP A 267 21.82 -8.67 15.11
N GLN A 268 22.19 -9.44 14.08
CA GLN A 268 22.63 -8.91 12.78
C GLN A 268 21.52 -8.11 12.12
N LEU A 269 20.29 -8.61 12.15
CA LEU A 269 19.15 -7.92 11.54
C LEU A 269 18.83 -6.60 12.27
N TRP A 270 18.91 -6.60 13.61
CA TRP A 270 18.80 -5.40 14.42
C TRP A 270 19.89 -4.38 14.08
N GLU A 271 21.16 -4.79 14.17
CA GLU A 271 22.32 -3.93 13.98
C GLU A 271 22.43 -3.35 12.57
N THR A 272 21.82 -3.94 11.56
CA THR A 272 22.01 -3.51 10.18
C THR A 272 20.78 -2.85 9.58
N THR A 273 19.59 -3.34 9.91
CA THR A 273 18.37 -3.04 9.15
C THR A 273 17.28 -2.43 10.01
N MET A 274 17.23 -2.74 11.31
CA MET A 274 16.11 -2.32 12.17
C MET A 274 16.46 -1.19 13.15
N ASN A 275 17.70 -1.10 13.61
CA ASN A 275 18.13 -0.10 14.57
C ASN A 275 18.11 1.33 13.93
N PRO A 276 17.30 2.26 14.46
CA PRO A 276 17.22 3.62 13.92
C PRO A 276 18.54 4.38 13.89
N GLY A 277 19.52 4.02 14.73
CA GLY A 277 20.81 4.69 14.81
C GLY A 277 21.78 4.38 13.65
N ASN A 278 21.56 3.30 12.90
CA ASN A 278 22.49 2.86 11.86
C ASN A 278 21.85 2.23 10.60
N ARG A 279 20.54 2.00 10.60
CA ARG A 279 19.84 1.45 9.44
C ARG A 279 19.84 2.40 8.25
N VAL A 280 19.78 1.81 7.06
CA VAL A 280 19.52 2.51 5.80
C VAL A 280 18.09 2.22 5.36
N ILE A 281 17.31 3.26 5.11
CA ILE A 281 15.93 3.15 4.63
C ILE A 281 15.69 4.13 3.48
N LEU A 282 14.85 3.75 2.53
CA LEU A 282 14.39 4.60 1.45
C LEU A 282 12.96 5.04 1.73
N GLN A 283 12.70 6.34 1.78
CA GLN A 283 11.34 6.85 1.88
C GLN A 283 10.67 6.82 0.51
N VAL A 284 9.47 6.24 0.42
CA VAL A 284 8.69 6.21 -0.81
C VAL A 284 7.97 7.56 -0.96
N THR A 285 8.27 8.27 -2.05
CA THR A 285 7.65 9.56 -2.38
C THR A 285 6.71 9.42 -3.58
N LEU A 286 5.74 10.33 -3.68
CA LEU A 286 4.82 10.41 -4.80
C LEU A 286 5.02 11.76 -5.52
N GLU A 287 5.91 11.78 -6.51
CA GLU A 287 6.21 13.00 -7.29
C GLU A 287 5.14 13.28 -8.35
N ASP A 288 4.84 12.28 -9.19
CA ASP A 288 3.85 12.37 -10.25
C ASP A 288 2.84 11.22 -10.11
N ALA A 289 1.67 11.57 -9.58
CA ALA A 289 0.59 10.63 -9.36
C ALA A 289 0.02 10.03 -10.65
N GLN A 290 0.08 10.75 -11.77
CA GLN A 290 -0.43 10.29 -13.05
C GLN A 290 0.55 9.31 -13.70
N ARG A 291 1.84 9.66 -13.76
CA ARG A 291 2.87 8.73 -14.28
C ARG A 291 2.97 7.46 -13.47
N ALA A 292 2.87 7.57 -12.14
CA ALA A 292 2.83 6.40 -11.27
C ALA A 292 1.60 5.51 -11.59
N ASP A 293 0.44 6.12 -11.84
CA ASP A 293 -0.79 5.43 -12.20
C ASP A 293 -0.63 4.61 -13.50
N GLU A 294 -0.15 5.27 -14.56
CA GLU A 294 0.12 4.66 -15.85
C GLU A 294 1.12 3.50 -15.71
N THR A 295 2.15 3.68 -14.88
CA THR A 295 3.17 2.66 -14.61
C THR A 295 2.57 1.44 -13.90
N PHE A 296 1.80 1.64 -12.83
CA PHE A 296 1.13 0.54 -12.12
C PHE A 296 0.12 -0.18 -13.01
N THR A 297 -0.67 0.55 -13.80
CA THR A 297 -1.63 -0.07 -14.72
C THR A 297 -0.94 -0.89 -15.81
N MET A 298 0.17 -0.41 -16.38
CA MET A 298 0.96 -1.17 -17.35
C MET A 298 1.59 -2.44 -16.72
N LEU A 299 2.27 -2.28 -15.58
CA LEU A 299 3.04 -3.37 -14.96
C LEU A 299 2.16 -4.39 -14.23
N MET A 300 1.03 -3.96 -13.67
CA MET A 300 0.21 -4.78 -12.78
C MET A 300 -1.18 -5.10 -13.35
N GLY A 301 -1.67 -4.38 -14.36
CA GLY A 301 -3.01 -4.53 -14.94
C GLY A 301 -3.19 -5.75 -15.85
N ASP A 302 -4.26 -5.77 -16.66
CA ASP A 302 -4.59 -6.94 -17.48
C ASP A 302 -3.99 -6.95 -18.88
N HIS A 303 -3.51 -5.81 -19.36
CA HIS A 303 -2.93 -5.70 -20.70
C HIS A 303 -1.51 -6.28 -20.76
N VAL A 304 -1.37 -7.42 -21.45
CA VAL A 304 -0.09 -8.13 -21.58
C VAL A 304 0.87 -7.44 -22.56
N ALA A 305 0.38 -6.93 -23.69
CA ALA A 305 1.23 -6.40 -24.75
C ALA A 305 2.10 -5.19 -24.32
N PRO A 306 1.55 -4.15 -23.65
CA PRO A 306 2.35 -3.03 -23.16
C PRO A 306 3.43 -3.47 -22.17
N ARG A 307 3.09 -4.37 -21.24
CA ARG A 307 4.04 -4.94 -20.28
C ARG A 307 5.16 -5.70 -20.96
N LYS A 308 4.83 -6.55 -21.93
CA LYS A 308 5.84 -7.31 -22.68
C LYS A 308 6.81 -6.37 -23.40
N LYS A 309 6.29 -5.32 -24.04
CA LYS A 309 7.12 -4.30 -24.70
C LYS A 309 8.04 -3.59 -23.71
N PHE A 310 7.51 -3.19 -22.55
CA PHE A 310 8.31 -2.57 -21.49
C PHE A 310 9.45 -3.49 -21.03
N ILE A 311 9.15 -4.76 -20.73
CA ILE A 311 10.18 -5.74 -20.33
C ILE A 311 11.25 -5.88 -21.42
N GLN A 312 10.85 -6.00 -22.70
CA GLN A 312 11.79 -6.14 -23.82
C GLN A 312 12.70 -4.92 -23.99
N VAL A 313 12.16 -3.71 -23.84
CA VAL A 313 12.93 -2.47 -23.97
C VAL A 313 13.94 -2.30 -22.82
N HIS A 314 13.57 -2.71 -21.61
CA HIS A 314 14.39 -2.52 -20.42
C HIS A 314 15.19 -3.76 -19.98
N ALA A 315 15.08 -4.88 -20.70
CA ALA A 315 15.71 -6.16 -20.34
C ALA A 315 17.23 -6.04 -20.16
N SER A 316 17.92 -5.28 -21.01
CA SER A 316 19.37 -5.09 -20.96
C SER A 316 19.85 -4.23 -19.78
N GLN A 317 18.94 -3.54 -19.09
CA GLN A 317 19.25 -2.67 -17.96
C GLN A 317 19.25 -3.41 -16.62
N VAL A 318 18.76 -4.65 -16.60
CA VAL A 318 18.64 -5.45 -15.37
C VAL A 318 20.01 -5.99 -14.98
N LYS A 319 20.51 -5.56 -13.82
CA LYS A 319 21.79 -6.03 -13.24
C LYS A 319 21.65 -7.27 -12.37
N ASN A 320 20.46 -7.53 -11.82
CA ASN A 320 20.17 -8.60 -10.87
C ASN A 320 19.13 -9.56 -11.46
N LEU A 321 19.57 -10.41 -12.40
CA LEU A 321 18.79 -11.59 -12.81
C LEU A 321 19.37 -12.79 -12.08
N ASP A 322 18.55 -13.48 -11.29
CA ASP A 322 18.83 -14.85 -10.91
C ASP A 322 18.74 -15.69 -12.21
N ILE A 323 19.89 -16.04 -12.77
CA ILE A 323 20.04 -17.04 -13.85
C ILE A 323 20.36 -18.38 -13.19
#